data_AF-A0A958GAV1-F1
#
_entry.id   AF-A0A958GAV1-F1
#
_cell.length_a   1.000
_cell.length_b   1.000
_cell.length_c   1.000
_cell.angle_alpha   90.00
_cell.angle_beta   90.00
_cell.angle_gamma   90.00
#
_symmetry.space_group_name_H-M   'P 1'
#
loop_
_entity.id
_entity.type
_entity.pdbx_description
1 polymer ?
#
loop_
_entity_poly.entity_id
_entity_poly.type
_entity_poly.pdbx_seq_one_letter_code
_entity_poly.pdbx_strand_id
1 'polypeptide(L)'
;SEFDTSPDETLIELRARVFARTSELLSQQRFRTLGDYHQEVAGSFERTPELLAEELYNDLPDFQPLTHFRPLSPERLLHRYNTAQVQGLLLHCSELHLIIRKAEPAALRQLFKYLRFHQLMADIRKNEDGGYRITVDGPLNLFYKTQKYGLNLANFFPAVLHQTEWELTAEIRQKNRRQYQLTLDQTCGIQPYFHHFSAYVPEEIKLFQQTFQEKAPDWRIDPAEEFVPLEGEFYCFPDFTLTHLGTG
;
A
#
# COMPACT_ATOMS: atom_id res chain seq x y z
N SER A 1 1.08 9.44 -11.25
CA SER A 1 1.08 10.88 -11.53
C SER A 1 2.10 11.51 -10.64
N GLU A 2 2.79 12.50 -11.15
CA GLU A 2 3.70 13.35 -10.37
C GLU A 2 3.05 14.72 -10.29
N PHE A 3 3.07 15.28 -9.08
CA PHE A 3 2.55 16.59 -8.76
C PHE A 3 3.72 17.40 -8.22
N ASP A 4 3.71 18.71 -8.45
CA ASP A 4 4.60 19.58 -7.70
C ASP A 4 4.12 19.62 -6.25
N THR A 5 4.91 19.04 -5.35
CA THR A 5 4.58 18.89 -3.92
C THR A 5 5.53 19.67 -3.03
N SER A 6 6.40 20.49 -3.64
CA SER A 6 7.37 21.30 -2.94
C SER A 6 6.64 22.29 -2.04
N PRO A 7 6.89 22.32 -0.72
CA PRO A 7 6.35 23.35 0.14
C PRO A 7 6.84 24.71 -0.35
N ASP A 8 5.92 25.51 -0.87
CA ASP A 8 6.26 26.80 -1.42
C ASP A 8 5.95 27.89 -0.38
N GLU A 9 6.93 28.16 0.49
CA GLU A 9 6.86 29.27 1.46
C GLU A 9 6.59 30.61 0.74
N THR A 10 7.04 30.75 -0.51
CA THR A 10 6.81 31.96 -1.30
C THR A 10 5.33 32.09 -1.71
N LEU A 11 4.61 30.99 -1.94
CA LEU A 11 3.16 30.99 -2.19
C LEU A 11 2.33 31.30 -0.93
N ILE A 12 2.77 30.84 0.24
CA ILE A 12 2.15 31.23 1.52
C ILE A 12 2.28 32.75 1.71
N GLU A 13 3.48 33.30 1.52
CA GLU A 13 3.72 34.75 1.61
C GLU A 13 2.95 35.53 0.53
N LEU A 14 2.89 35.03 -0.69
CA LEU A 14 2.12 35.63 -1.78
C LEU A 14 0.65 35.72 -1.42
N ARG A 15 0.02 34.63 -0.94
CA ARG A 15 -1.39 34.63 -0.48
C ARG A 15 -1.64 35.67 0.60
N ALA A 16 -0.78 35.74 1.61
CA ALA A 16 -0.92 36.71 2.69
C ALA A 16 -0.89 38.15 2.16
N ARG A 17 0.03 38.45 1.23
CA ARG A 17 0.11 39.76 0.57
C ARG A 17 -1.11 40.05 -0.29
N VAL A 18 -1.58 39.07 -1.06
CA VAL A 18 -2.77 39.20 -1.93
C VAL A 18 -4.01 39.52 -1.09
N PHE A 19 -4.21 38.83 0.04
CA PHE A 19 -5.34 39.10 0.95
C PHE A 19 -5.22 40.46 1.65
N ALA A 20 -4.02 40.86 2.08
CA ALA A 20 -3.80 42.19 2.64
C ALA A 20 -4.12 43.29 1.61
N ARG A 21 -3.63 43.14 0.38
CA ARG A 21 -3.88 44.09 -0.71
C ARG A 21 -5.35 44.15 -1.11
N THR A 22 -6.00 43.00 -1.17
CA THR A 22 -7.46 42.88 -1.36
C THR A 22 -8.21 43.70 -0.31
N SER A 23 -7.88 43.52 0.97
CA SER A 23 -8.52 44.22 2.08
C SER A 23 -8.31 45.74 1.97
N GLU A 24 -7.11 46.18 1.63
CA GLU A 24 -6.79 47.59 1.42
C GLU A 24 -7.61 48.18 0.27
N LEU A 25 -7.58 47.56 -0.92
CA LEU A 25 -8.28 48.04 -2.11
C LEU A 25 -9.80 48.15 -1.88
N LEU A 26 -10.41 47.13 -1.25
CA LEU A 26 -11.84 47.14 -0.94
C LEU A 26 -12.23 48.20 0.10
N SER A 27 -11.28 48.65 0.94
CA SER A 27 -11.51 49.72 1.91
C SER A 27 -11.39 51.13 1.31
N GLN A 28 -10.55 51.30 0.28
CA GLN A 28 -10.21 52.61 -0.29
C GLN A 28 -10.95 52.92 -1.58
N GLN A 29 -11.32 51.90 -2.36
CA GLN A 29 -11.82 52.05 -3.70
C GLN A 29 -13.13 51.29 -3.90
N ARG A 30 -13.97 51.82 -4.80
CA ARG A 30 -15.22 51.17 -5.19
C ARG A 30 -15.12 50.78 -6.66
N PHE A 31 -14.98 49.48 -6.91
CA PHE A 31 -14.89 48.93 -8.26
C PHE A 31 -16.28 48.84 -8.90
N ARG A 32 -16.35 49.15 -10.21
CA ARG A 32 -17.62 49.08 -10.96
C ARG A 32 -17.97 47.64 -11.35
N THR A 33 -16.96 46.84 -11.67
CA THR A 33 -17.12 45.43 -12.00
C THR A 33 -16.13 44.56 -11.22
N LEU A 34 -16.42 43.27 -11.12
CA LEU A 34 -15.50 42.28 -10.54
C LEU A 34 -14.21 42.16 -11.38
N GLY A 35 -14.32 42.32 -12.70
CA GLY A 35 -13.17 42.29 -13.62
C GLY A 35 -12.17 43.40 -13.33
N ASP A 36 -12.65 44.63 -13.12
CA ASP A 36 -11.78 45.78 -12.77
C ASP A 36 -11.04 45.52 -11.46
N TYR A 37 -11.74 44.97 -10.46
CA TYR A 37 -11.16 44.59 -9.18
C TYR A 37 -10.07 43.52 -9.33
N HIS A 38 -10.35 42.44 -10.08
CA HIS A 38 -9.37 41.39 -10.32
C HIS A 38 -8.13 41.92 -11.06
N GLN A 39 -8.30 42.79 -12.05
CA GLN A 39 -7.21 43.42 -12.78
C GLN A 39 -6.33 44.28 -11.86
N GLU A 40 -6.95 45.09 -10.98
CA GLU A 40 -6.22 45.93 -10.02
C GLU A 40 -5.43 45.10 -8.99
N VAL A 41 -6.04 44.04 -8.45
CA VAL A 41 -5.37 43.12 -7.52
C VAL A 41 -4.21 42.43 -8.23
N ALA A 42 -4.45 41.80 -9.37
CA ALA A 42 -3.41 41.05 -10.08
C ALA A 42 -2.27 41.94 -10.58
N GLY A 43 -2.59 43.16 -11.04
CA GLY A 43 -1.61 44.17 -11.42
C GLY A 43 -0.69 44.59 -10.28
N SER A 44 -1.18 44.58 -9.03
CA SER A 44 -0.35 44.83 -7.83
C SER A 44 0.74 43.76 -7.60
N PHE A 45 0.65 42.61 -8.29
CA PHE A 45 1.58 41.48 -8.20
C PHE A 45 2.22 41.12 -9.54
N GLU A 46 2.17 42.02 -10.53
CA GLU A 46 2.72 41.82 -11.88
C GLU A 46 2.18 40.56 -12.58
N ARG A 47 0.91 40.23 -12.33
CA ARG A 47 0.22 39.05 -12.88
C ARG A 47 -1.05 39.46 -13.61
N THR A 48 -1.54 38.58 -14.48
CA THR A 48 -2.93 38.64 -14.93
C THR A 48 -3.85 38.02 -13.88
N PRO A 49 -5.14 38.38 -13.84
CA PRO A 49 -6.12 37.72 -12.98
C PRO A 49 -6.12 36.19 -13.11
N GLU A 50 -6.00 35.68 -14.33
CA GLU A 50 -6.02 34.25 -14.64
C GLU A 50 -4.79 33.57 -14.03
N LEU A 51 -3.59 34.12 -14.27
CA LEU A 51 -2.34 33.58 -13.75
C LEU A 51 -2.31 33.62 -12.21
N LEU A 52 -2.75 34.73 -11.61
CA LEU A 52 -2.81 34.84 -10.16
C LEU A 52 -3.78 33.80 -9.57
N ALA A 53 -4.95 33.59 -10.19
CA ALA A 53 -5.94 32.62 -9.72
C ALA A 53 -5.44 31.18 -9.82
N GLU A 54 -4.73 30.84 -10.90
CA GLU A 54 -4.09 29.53 -11.06
C GLU A 54 -2.98 29.31 -10.02
N GLU A 55 -2.10 30.29 -9.81
CA GLU A 55 -0.95 30.14 -8.90
C GLU A 55 -1.31 30.15 -7.41
N LEU A 56 -2.36 30.88 -7.01
CA LEU A 56 -2.63 31.23 -5.61
C LEU A 56 -2.72 30.00 -4.68
N TYR A 57 -3.14 28.85 -5.20
CA TYR A 57 -3.37 27.64 -4.44
C TYR A 57 -2.63 26.42 -4.97
N ASN A 58 -1.66 26.57 -5.87
CA ASN A 58 -0.93 25.45 -6.47
C ASN A 58 -0.19 24.55 -5.46
N ASP A 59 -0.01 25.01 -4.22
CA ASP A 59 0.54 24.22 -3.11
C ASP A 59 -0.50 23.29 -2.45
N LEU A 60 -1.80 23.54 -2.63
CA LEU A 60 -2.88 22.76 -2.02
C LEU A 60 -3.18 21.49 -2.83
N PRO A 61 -3.44 20.33 -2.18
CA PRO A 61 -3.62 19.04 -2.87
C PRO A 61 -4.64 19.02 -4.01
N ASP A 62 -5.75 19.77 -3.88
CA ASP A 62 -6.81 19.81 -4.89
C ASP A 62 -6.48 20.70 -6.11
N PHE A 63 -5.44 21.55 -6.00
CA PHE A 63 -5.04 22.54 -6.99
C PHE A 63 -3.60 22.32 -7.49
N GLN A 64 -2.91 21.28 -7.00
CA GLN A 64 -1.56 20.97 -7.42
C GLN A 64 -1.50 20.69 -8.93
N PRO A 65 -0.61 21.38 -9.67
CA PRO A 65 -0.47 21.16 -11.09
C PRO A 65 0.08 19.75 -11.36
N LEU A 66 -0.57 19.06 -12.30
CA LEU A 66 -0.13 17.76 -12.78
C LEU A 66 1.04 17.96 -13.75
N THR A 67 2.26 17.72 -13.28
CA THR A 67 3.48 17.90 -14.08
C THR A 67 3.74 16.71 -15.00
N HIS A 68 3.43 15.50 -14.52
CA HIS A 68 3.58 14.28 -15.30
C HIS A 68 2.46 13.27 -15.04
N PHE A 69 1.90 12.75 -16.14
CA PHE A 69 0.93 11.66 -16.10
C PHE A 69 1.47 10.44 -16.83
N ARG A 70 1.67 9.35 -16.09
CA ARG A 70 1.92 8.04 -16.69
C ARG A 70 0.57 7.41 -17.06
N PRO A 71 0.25 7.24 -18.35
CA PRO A 71 -1.05 6.72 -18.76
C PRO A 71 -1.24 5.25 -18.34
N LEU A 72 -2.48 4.91 -17.98
CA LEU A 72 -2.94 3.54 -17.78
C LEU A 72 -3.89 3.17 -18.92
N SER A 73 -3.76 1.94 -19.44
CA SER A 73 -4.78 1.44 -20.38
C SER A 73 -6.12 1.23 -19.65
N PRO A 74 -7.26 1.37 -20.34
CA PRO A 74 -8.58 1.12 -19.75
C PRO A 74 -8.69 -0.26 -19.09
N GLU A 75 -8.14 -1.29 -19.73
CA GLU A 75 -8.08 -2.66 -19.20
C GLU A 75 -7.32 -2.74 -17.87
N ARG A 76 -6.12 -2.14 -17.79
CA ARG A 76 -5.34 -2.13 -16.54
C ARG A 76 -6.05 -1.36 -15.43
N LEU A 77 -6.77 -0.28 -15.78
CA LEU A 77 -7.57 0.46 -14.83
C LEU A 77 -8.71 -0.40 -14.26
N LEU A 78 -9.40 -1.17 -15.11
CA LEU A 78 -10.45 -2.10 -14.67
C LEU A 78 -9.91 -3.19 -13.74
N HIS A 79 -8.79 -3.83 -14.06
CA HIS A 79 -8.19 -4.83 -13.18
C HIS A 79 -7.74 -4.24 -11.84
N ARG A 80 -7.16 -3.04 -11.84
CA ARG A 80 -6.80 -2.32 -10.61
C ARG A 80 -8.04 -1.97 -9.78
N TYR A 81 -9.12 -1.53 -10.42
CA TYR A 81 -10.39 -1.22 -9.76
C TYR A 81 -11.01 -2.47 -9.13
N ASN A 82 -11.13 -3.57 -9.88
CA ASN A 82 -11.68 -4.83 -9.37
C ASN A 82 -10.82 -5.40 -8.23
N THR A 83 -9.50 -5.28 -8.33
CA THR A 83 -8.59 -5.63 -7.22
C THR A 83 -8.90 -4.78 -6.00
N ALA A 84 -9.01 -3.46 -6.15
CA ALA A 84 -9.31 -2.54 -5.05
C ALA A 84 -10.68 -2.83 -4.38
N GLN A 85 -11.67 -3.31 -5.13
CA GLN A 85 -12.96 -3.73 -4.57
C GLN A 85 -12.79 -4.93 -3.61
N VAL A 86 -12.03 -5.95 -4.03
CA VAL A 86 -11.71 -7.10 -3.17
C VAL A 86 -10.90 -6.66 -1.96
N GLN A 87 -9.88 -5.82 -2.16
CA GLN A 87 -9.07 -5.26 -1.09
C GLN A 87 -9.92 -4.50 -0.06
N GLY A 88 -10.90 -3.72 -0.52
CA GLY A 88 -11.83 -2.99 0.34
C GLY A 88 -12.67 -3.91 1.24
N LEU A 89 -13.09 -5.07 0.74
CA LEU A 89 -13.76 -6.09 1.56
C LEU A 89 -12.79 -6.70 2.57
N LEU A 90 -11.58 -7.02 2.14
CA LEU A 90 -10.55 -7.65 2.97
C LEU A 90 -10.03 -6.77 4.12
N LEU A 91 -10.21 -5.44 4.07
CA LEU A 91 -9.97 -4.55 5.20
C LEU A 91 -10.74 -4.94 6.47
N HIS A 92 -11.84 -5.66 6.30
CA HIS A 92 -12.73 -6.12 7.36
C HIS A 92 -12.73 -7.65 7.51
N CYS A 93 -11.71 -8.32 6.96
CA CYS A 93 -11.53 -9.76 7.07
C CYS A 93 -11.09 -10.15 8.50
N SER A 94 -11.73 -11.16 9.09
CA SER A 94 -11.26 -11.78 10.34
C SER A 94 -10.36 -12.99 10.12
N GLU A 95 -10.63 -13.77 9.08
CA GLU A 95 -9.89 -14.99 8.74
C GLU A 95 -9.93 -15.21 7.23
N LEU A 96 -8.79 -15.58 6.64
CA LEU A 96 -8.67 -15.87 5.21
C LEU A 96 -8.06 -17.26 5.02
N HIS A 97 -8.75 -18.10 4.26
CA HIS A 97 -8.27 -19.40 3.81
C HIS A 97 -7.92 -19.32 2.33
N LEU A 98 -6.71 -19.78 2.00
CA LEU A 98 -6.19 -19.85 0.64
C LEU A 98 -5.75 -21.28 0.34
N ILE A 99 -6.26 -21.83 -0.75
CA ILE A 99 -5.88 -23.15 -1.26
C ILE A 99 -5.16 -22.94 -2.58
N ILE A 100 -3.94 -23.44 -2.70
CA ILE A 100 -3.16 -23.48 -3.93
C ILE A 100 -3.10 -24.93 -4.39
N ARG A 101 -3.78 -25.28 -5.48
CA ARG A 101 -3.84 -26.67 -5.97
C ARG A 101 -2.57 -27.05 -6.74
N LYS A 102 -2.09 -26.15 -7.60
CA LYS A 102 -0.90 -26.34 -8.41
C LYS A 102 0.12 -25.25 -8.10
N ALA A 103 1.12 -25.59 -7.29
CA ALA A 103 2.15 -24.65 -6.90
C ALA A 103 3.31 -24.61 -7.91
N GLU A 104 3.53 -23.45 -8.52
CA GLU A 104 4.79 -23.17 -9.22
C GLU A 104 5.82 -22.61 -8.22
N PRO A 105 7.04 -23.18 -8.12
CA PRO A 105 7.99 -22.81 -7.07
C PRO A 105 8.31 -21.31 -7.01
N ALA A 106 8.39 -20.63 -8.16
CA ALA A 106 8.67 -19.19 -8.21
C ALA A 106 7.49 -18.36 -7.71
N ALA A 107 6.27 -18.64 -8.17
CA ALA A 107 5.06 -17.94 -7.76
C ALA A 107 4.73 -18.19 -6.28
N LEU A 108 4.98 -19.41 -5.79
CA LEU A 108 4.79 -19.76 -4.39
C LEU A 108 5.80 -19.03 -3.48
N ARG A 109 7.08 -19.00 -3.86
CA ARG A 109 8.10 -18.20 -3.15
C ARG A 109 7.72 -16.72 -3.11
N GLN A 110 7.19 -16.17 -4.20
CA GLN A 110 6.70 -14.80 -4.23
C GLN A 110 5.54 -14.62 -3.25
N LEU A 111 4.53 -15.48 -3.27
CA LEU A 111 3.38 -15.42 -2.37
C LEU A 111 3.81 -15.34 -0.89
N PHE A 112 4.72 -16.22 -0.47
CA PHE A 112 5.20 -16.24 0.90
C PHE A 112 6.08 -15.02 1.24
N LYS A 113 6.87 -14.52 0.29
CA LYS A 113 7.57 -13.23 0.46
C LYS A 113 6.58 -12.08 0.71
N TYR A 114 5.45 -12.04 0.02
CA TYR A 114 4.41 -11.04 0.28
C TYR A 114 3.75 -11.22 1.64
N LEU A 115 3.45 -12.47 2.02
CA LEU A 115 2.87 -12.79 3.32
C LEU A 115 3.76 -12.25 4.45
N ARG A 116 5.08 -12.50 4.34
CA ARG A 116 6.11 -12.00 5.25
C ARG A 116 6.26 -10.48 5.20
N PHE A 117 6.31 -9.89 4.00
CA PHE A 117 6.41 -8.45 3.81
C PHE A 117 5.27 -7.70 4.48
N HIS A 118 4.06 -8.25 4.41
CA HIS A 118 2.87 -7.71 5.06
C HIS A 118 2.74 -8.09 6.55
N GLN A 119 3.74 -8.79 7.11
CA GLN A 119 3.79 -9.20 8.51
C GLN A 119 2.53 -9.97 8.93
N LEU A 120 2.05 -10.83 8.03
CA LEU A 120 0.86 -11.65 8.26
C LEU A 120 1.25 -12.95 8.95
N MET A 121 0.47 -13.32 9.96
CA MET A 121 0.60 -14.63 10.59
C MET A 121 -0.18 -15.63 9.74
N ALA A 122 0.44 -16.76 9.41
CA ALA A 122 -0.22 -17.78 8.63
C ALA A 122 0.23 -19.18 9.00
N ASP A 123 -0.73 -20.10 9.05
CA ASP A 123 -0.50 -21.52 9.11
C ASP A 123 -0.44 -22.08 7.70
N ILE A 124 0.72 -22.62 7.32
CA ILE A 124 0.97 -23.18 5.99
C ILE A 124 1.05 -24.69 6.12
N ARG A 125 0.16 -25.39 5.42
CA ARG A 125 0.13 -26.86 5.34
C ARG A 125 0.26 -27.32 3.90
N LYS A 126 1.06 -28.37 3.69
CA LYS A 126 1.11 -29.04 2.40
C LYS A 126 0.06 -30.14 2.36
N ASN A 127 -0.60 -30.30 1.22
CA ASN A 127 -1.56 -31.36 0.99
C ASN A 127 -0.87 -32.58 0.36
N GLU A 128 -1.47 -33.76 0.53
CA GLU A 128 -0.97 -35.02 -0.04
C GLU A 128 -0.88 -34.99 -1.58
N ASP A 129 -1.72 -34.19 -2.23
CA ASP A 129 -1.75 -33.97 -3.69
C ASP A 129 -0.66 -33.00 -4.20
N GLY A 130 0.17 -32.46 -3.29
CA GLY A 130 1.23 -31.52 -3.62
C GLY A 130 0.79 -30.05 -3.61
N GLY A 131 -0.47 -29.76 -3.31
CA GLY A 131 -0.98 -28.41 -3.08
C GLY A 131 -0.62 -27.83 -1.71
N TYR A 132 -1.02 -26.58 -1.46
CA TYR A 132 -0.85 -25.90 -0.18
C TYR A 132 -2.18 -25.35 0.33
N ARG A 133 -2.41 -25.47 1.63
CA ARG A 133 -3.45 -24.76 2.36
C ARG A 133 -2.79 -23.74 3.28
N ILE A 134 -3.16 -22.49 3.11
CA ILE A 134 -2.64 -21.35 3.85
C ILE A 134 -3.81 -20.72 4.57
N THR A 135 -3.80 -20.76 5.89
CA THR A 135 -4.77 -20.05 6.72
C THR A 135 -4.09 -18.81 7.27
N VAL A 136 -4.51 -17.65 6.79
CA VAL A 136 -4.05 -16.36 7.28
C VAL A 136 -5.07 -15.91 8.33
N ASP A 137 -4.75 -16.22 9.58
CA ASP A 137 -5.53 -15.79 10.74
C ASP A 137 -4.76 -14.71 11.53
N GLY A 138 -5.49 -13.85 12.23
CA GLY A 138 -4.92 -13.06 13.31
C GLY A 138 -4.86 -13.93 14.58
N PRO A 139 -3.81 -13.87 15.41
CA PRO A 139 -3.53 -14.92 16.40
C PRO A 139 -4.47 -14.94 17.63
N LEU A 140 -5.77 -15.18 17.43
CA LEU A 140 -6.88 -15.23 18.41
C LEU A 140 -7.44 -13.85 18.80
N ASN A 141 -8.65 -13.51 18.36
CA ASN A 141 -9.77 -12.78 19.02
C ASN A 141 -9.54 -11.67 20.11
N LEU A 142 -8.34 -11.20 20.41
CA LEU A 142 -8.04 -10.45 21.64
C LEU A 142 -7.31 -9.14 21.31
N PHE A 143 -8.03 -8.03 21.56
CA PHE A 143 -7.51 -6.67 21.75
C PHE A 143 -7.33 -5.77 20.51
N TYR A 144 -8.44 -5.17 20.07
CA TYR A 144 -8.57 -3.78 19.58
C TYR A 144 -7.29 -3.08 19.06
N LYS A 145 -6.66 -3.60 18.00
CA LYS A 145 -5.74 -2.90 17.10
C LYS A 145 -5.65 -3.75 15.82
N THR A 146 -5.73 -3.24 14.59
CA THR A 146 -5.79 -1.88 14.05
C THR A 146 -6.12 -2.01 12.55
N GLN A 147 -6.70 -0.99 11.93
CA GLN A 147 -6.88 -0.90 10.45
C GLN A 147 -5.62 -1.33 9.65
N LYS A 148 -4.42 -1.23 10.25
CA LYS A 148 -3.14 -1.68 9.71
C LYS A 148 -3.10 -3.17 9.34
N TYR A 149 -3.62 -4.08 10.17
CA TYR A 149 -3.59 -5.52 9.85
C TYR A 149 -4.53 -5.85 8.67
N GLY A 150 -5.76 -5.32 8.71
CA GLY A 150 -6.69 -5.45 7.58
C GLY A 150 -6.15 -4.83 6.30
N LEU A 151 -5.44 -3.70 6.38
CA LEU A 151 -4.75 -3.07 5.25
C LEU A 151 -3.61 -3.96 4.72
N ASN A 152 -2.82 -4.59 5.59
CA ASN A 152 -1.77 -5.52 5.20
C ASN A 152 -2.35 -6.77 4.51
N LEU A 153 -3.45 -7.34 5.04
CA LEU A 153 -4.15 -8.47 4.44
C LEU A 153 -4.75 -8.10 3.07
N ALA A 154 -5.36 -6.91 2.97
CA ALA A 154 -5.84 -6.39 1.70
C ALA A 154 -4.69 -6.21 0.69
N ASN A 155 -3.54 -5.69 1.11
CA ASN A 155 -2.37 -5.51 0.24
C ASN A 155 -1.68 -6.82 -0.15
N PHE A 156 -1.92 -7.91 0.58
CA PHE A 156 -1.46 -9.26 0.22
C PHE A 156 -2.23 -9.88 -0.96
N PHE A 157 -3.54 -9.61 -1.09
CA PHE A 157 -4.40 -10.23 -2.10
C PHE A 157 -3.84 -10.23 -3.54
N PRO A 158 -3.26 -9.15 -4.06
CA PRO A 158 -2.68 -9.20 -5.41
C PRO A 158 -1.60 -10.28 -5.62
N ALA A 159 -0.89 -10.71 -4.57
CA ALA A 159 0.08 -11.80 -4.66
C ALA A 159 -0.59 -13.15 -4.95
N VAL A 160 -1.85 -13.31 -4.52
CA VAL A 160 -2.69 -14.48 -4.81
C VAL A 160 -3.01 -14.55 -6.31
N LEU A 161 -3.25 -13.41 -6.96
CA LEU A 161 -3.56 -13.35 -8.39
C LEU A 161 -2.43 -13.88 -9.30
N HIS A 162 -1.20 -13.99 -8.78
CA HIS A 162 -0.07 -14.57 -9.51
C HIS A 162 -0.04 -16.11 -9.46
N GLN A 163 -0.89 -16.74 -8.65
CA GLN A 163 -0.99 -18.20 -8.59
C GLN A 163 -1.87 -18.71 -9.74
N THR A 164 -1.56 -19.90 -10.25
CA THR A 164 -2.23 -20.47 -11.43
C THR A 164 -3.58 -21.11 -11.08
N GLU A 165 -3.63 -21.88 -10.01
CA GLU A 165 -4.85 -22.56 -9.52
C GLU A 165 -5.01 -22.29 -8.02
N TRP A 166 -5.92 -21.38 -7.69
CA TRP A 166 -6.13 -20.91 -6.32
C TRP A 166 -7.59 -20.72 -5.98
N GLU A 167 -7.94 -20.98 -4.72
CA GLU A 167 -9.25 -20.69 -4.14
C GLU A 167 -9.05 -19.89 -2.85
N LEU A 168 -9.78 -18.80 -2.69
CA LEU A 168 -9.75 -17.91 -1.54
C LEU A 168 -11.13 -17.87 -0.91
N THR A 169 -11.19 -18.09 0.40
CA THR A 169 -12.39 -17.88 1.20
C THR A 169 -12.05 -16.96 2.36
N ALA A 170 -12.79 -15.86 2.52
CA ALA A 170 -12.54 -14.87 3.57
C ALA A 170 -13.81 -14.57 4.36
N GLU A 171 -13.70 -14.51 5.68
CA GLU A 171 -14.77 -14.11 6.58
C GLU A 171 -14.77 -12.59 6.77
N ILE A 172 -15.81 -11.91 6.29
CA ILE A 172 -15.92 -10.44 6.31
C ILE A 172 -16.88 -10.00 7.41
N ARG A 173 -16.41 -9.12 8.30
CA ARG A 173 -17.22 -8.56 9.41
C ARG A 173 -17.51 -7.07 9.20
N GLN A 174 -18.76 -6.75 8.88
CA GLN A 174 -19.17 -5.36 8.70
C GLN A 174 -19.41 -4.64 10.04
N LYS A 175 -19.40 -3.29 10.01
CA LYS A 175 -19.65 -2.43 11.20
C LYS A 175 -21.00 -2.70 11.88
N ASN A 176 -22.00 -3.15 11.12
CA ASN A 176 -23.32 -3.54 11.60
C ASN A 176 -23.34 -4.94 12.27
N ARG A 177 -22.17 -5.55 12.52
CA ARG A 177 -21.98 -6.91 13.07
C ARG A 177 -22.50 -8.05 12.19
N ARG A 178 -22.89 -7.78 10.94
CA ARG A 178 -23.19 -8.85 9.99
C ARG A 178 -21.90 -9.49 9.50
N GLN A 179 -21.95 -10.81 9.38
CA GLN A 179 -20.87 -11.62 8.83
C GLN A 179 -21.26 -12.04 7.41
N TYR A 180 -20.30 -11.95 6.52
CA TYR A 180 -20.41 -12.37 5.13
C TYR A 180 -19.20 -13.24 4.79
N GLN A 181 -19.35 -14.09 3.79
CA GLN A 181 -18.24 -14.87 3.25
C GLN A 181 -17.97 -14.39 1.83
N LEU A 182 -16.71 -14.06 1.56
CA LEU A 182 -16.21 -13.79 0.22
C LEU A 182 -15.50 -15.05 -0.28
N THR A 183 -15.96 -15.59 -1.40
CA THR A 183 -15.31 -16.71 -2.08
C THR A 183 -14.88 -16.28 -3.47
N LEU A 184 -13.62 -16.52 -3.81
CA LEU A 184 -13.02 -16.21 -5.10
C LEU A 184 -12.09 -17.35 -5.53
N ASP A 185 -11.90 -17.50 -6.83
CA ASP A 185 -10.92 -18.41 -7.40
C ASP A 185 -10.26 -17.78 -8.64
N GLN A 186 -9.36 -18.52 -9.29
CA GLN A 186 -8.67 -18.06 -10.50
C GLN A 186 -9.59 -17.68 -11.66
N THR A 187 -10.87 -18.09 -11.64
CA THR A 187 -11.84 -17.80 -12.70
C THR A 187 -12.51 -16.42 -12.56
N CYS A 188 -12.23 -15.67 -11.48
CA CYS A 188 -12.78 -14.33 -11.24
C CYS A 188 -12.43 -13.27 -12.30
N GLY A 189 -11.50 -13.58 -13.23
CA GLY A 189 -11.12 -12.70 -14.34
C GLY A 189 -10.27 -11.50 -13.94
N ILE A 190 -9.88 -11.37 -12.66
CA ILE A 190 -8.99 -10.31 -12.19
C ILE A 190 -7.55 -10.69 -12.52
N GLN A 191 -6.88 -9.87 -13.33
CA GLN A 191 -5.47 -10.07 -13.68
C GLN A 191 -4.55 -9.26 -12.76
N PRO A 192 -3.34 -9.74 -12.44
CA PRO A 192 -2.33 -8.95 -11.75
C PRO A 192 -2.00 -7.65 -12.51
N TYR A 193 -2.09 -6.49 -11.84
CA TYR A 193 -1.88 -5.18 -12.50
C TYR A 193 -0.50 -4.56 -12.27
N PHE A 194 0.29 -5.12 -11.33
CA PHE A 194 1.68 -4.77 -11.08
C PHE A 194 2.61 -5.96 -11.31
N HIS A 195 3.85 -5.68 -11.66
CA HIS A 195 4.89 -6.70 -11.76
C HIS A 195 5.50 -6.99 -10.39
N HIS A 196 5.98 -8.23 -10.25
CA HIS A 196 6.64 -8.83 -9.10
C HIS A 196 7.30 -7.84 -8.13
N PHE A 197 7.02 -8.02 -6.84
CA PHE A 197 7.69 -7.35 -5.72
C PHE A 197 9.20 -7.30 -5.94
N SER A 198 9.72 -6.12 -6.25
CA SER A 198 11.15 -5.87 -6.28
C SER A 198 11.65 -5.82 -4.84
N ALA A 199 12.37 -6.86 -4.41
CA ALA A 199 13.40 -6.94 -3.35
C ALA A 199 13.32 -6.03 -2.09
N TYR A 200 12.18 -5.44 -1.76
CA TYR A 200 12.08 -4.46 -0.70
C TYR A 200 12.05 -5.20 0.64
N VAL A 201 13.16 -5.10 1.36
CA VAL A 201 13.28 -5.57 2.74
C VAL A 201 12.91 -4.39 3.65
N PRO A 202 11.91 -4.55 4.55
CA PRO A 202 11.53 -3.52 5.51
C PRO A 202 12.74 -3.01 6.32
N GLU A 203 12.74 -1.74 6.71
CA GLU A 203 13.85 -1.13 7.45
C GLU A 203 14.08 -1.80 8.80
N GLU A 204 13.01 -2.25 9.45
CA GLU A 204 13.06 -2.95 10.74
C GLU A 204 13.86 -4.25 10.65
N ILE A 205 13.70 -4.98 9.55
CA ILE A 205 14.42 -6.23 9.27
C ILE A 205 15.91 -5.95 9.06
N LYS A 206 16.25 -4.88 8.32
CA LYS A 206 17.64 -4.46 8.13
C LYS A 206 18.29 -4.04 9.46
N LEU A 207 17.58 -3.24 10.26
CA LEU A 207 18.06 -2.76 11.55
C LEU A 207 18.30 -3.93 12.52
N PHE A 208 17.41 -4.92 12.54
CA PHE A 208 17.58 -6.12 13.33
C PHE A 208 18.86 -6.88 12.92
N GLN A 209 19.07 -7.09 11.62
CA GLN A 209 20.26 -7.80 11.12
C GLN A 209 21.56 -7.11 11.56
N GLN A 210 21.62 -5.78 11.42
CA GLN A 210 22.76 -4.98 11.84
C GLN A 210 23.00 -5.08 13.35
N THR A 211 21.94 -4.84 14.14
CA THR A 211 22.03 -4.85 15.61
C THR A 211 22.39 -6.23 16.15
N PHE A 212 21.90 -7.30 15.52
CA PHE A 212 22.20 -8.67 15.92
C PHE A 212 23.68 -8.99 15.68
N GLN A 213 24.21 -8.66 14.49
CA GLN A 213 25.60 -8.92 14.14
C GLN A 213 26.59 -8.16 15.06
N GLU A 214 26.23 -6.96 15.52
CA GLU A 214 27.01 -6.19 16.49
C GLU A 214 27.04 -6.84 17.88
N LYS A 215 25.90 -7.41 18.33
CA LYS A 215 25.75 -7.96 19.69
C LYS A 215 26.17 -9.41 19.84
N ALA A 216 26.13 -10.19 18.76
CA ALA A 216 26.43 -11.61 18.75
C ALA A 216 27.48 -11.93 17.67
N PRO A 217 28.75 -11.52 17.85
CA PRO A 217 29.80 -11.68 16.84
C PRO A 217 30.14 -13.15 16.53
N ASP A 218 29.87 -14.06 17.48
CA ASP A 218 30.08 -15.51 17.31
C ASP A 218 29.01 -16.18 16.42
N TRP A 219 27.99 -15.42 16.00
CA TRP A 219 26.91 -15.88 15.14
C TRP A 219 26.93 -15.14 13.80
N ARG A 220 26.64 -15.87 12.73
CA ARG A 220 26.37 -15.32 11.41
C ARG A 220 24.86 -15.26 11.19
N ILE A 221 24.38 -14.10 10.74
CA ILE A 221 22.97 -13.89 10.40
C ILE A 221 22.81 -13.65 8.89
N ASP A 222 22.25 -14.64 8.20
CA ASP A 222 22.01 -14.60 6.76
C ASP A 222 20.49 -14.54 6.48
N PRO A 223 20.03 -13.86 5.42
CA PRO A 223 18.63 -13.95 4.99
C PRO A 223 18.27 -15.41 4.70
N ALA A 224 17.13 -15.88 5.20
CA ALA A 224 16.68 -17.22 4.90
C ALA A 224 16.18 -17.32 3.45
N GLU A 225 16.69 -18.31 2.71
CA GLU A 225 16.31 -18.56 1.31
C GLU A 225 15.37 -19.75 1.14
N GLU A 226 15.34 -20.66 2.12
CA GLU A 226 14.67 -21.95 2.05
C GLU A 226 13.51 -22.09 3.05
N PHE A 227 12.55 -22.95 2.71
CA PHE A 227 11.49 -23.35 3.62
C PHE A 227 12.02 -24.37 4.61
N VAL A 228 11.71 -24.17 5.89
CA VAL A 228 12.05 -25.12 6.93
C VAL A 228 10.81 -25.96 7.23
N PRO A 229 10.80 -27.27 6.92
CA PRO A 229 9.73 -28.14 7.38
C PRO A 229 9.74 -28.20 8.91
N LEU A 230 8.57 -28.07 9.51
CA LEU A 230 8.34 -28.29 10.94
C LEU A 230 7.77 -29.71 11.15
N GLU A 231 7.52 -30.10 12.40
CA GLU A 231 6.89 -31.40 12.68
C GLU A 231 5.51 -31.53 11.98
N GLY A 232 5.28 -32.67 11.32
CA GLY A 232 4.06 -32.92 10.56
C GLY A 232 4.07 -32.25 9.18
N GLU A 233 2.93 -31.68 8.78
CA GLU A 233 2.74 -31.02 7.48
C GLU A 233 2.92 -29.50 7.54
N PHE A 234 3.54 -28.99 8.61
CA PHE A 234 3.73 -27.56 8.84
C PHE A 234 5.03 -27.05 8.22
N TYR A 235 5.02 -25.83 7.70
CA TYR A 235 6.19 -25.19 7.12
C TYR A 235 6.44 -23.82 7.77
N CYS A 236 7.71 -23.55 8.09
CA CYS A 236 8.18 -22.24 8.50
C CYS A 236 8.89 -21.56 7.32
N PHE A 237 8.62 -20.27 7.13
CA PHE A 237 9.37 -19.42 6.22
C PHE A 237 10.04 -18.30 7.01
N PRO A 238 11.24 -18.55 7.59
CA PRO A 238 11.88 -17.59 8.47
C PRO A 238 12.39 -16.35 7.71
N ASP A 239 12.67 -15.27 8.45
CA ASP A 239 13.34 -14.09 7.89
C ASP A 239 14.86 -14.31 7.76
N PHE A 240 15.45 -15.01 8.73
CA PHE A 240 16.89 -15.21 8.86
C PHE A 240 17.24 -16.64 9.23
N THR A 241 18.41 -17.08 8.79
CA THR A 241 19.12 -18.25 9.28
C THR A 241 20.26 -17.78 10.17
N LEU A 242 20.32 -18.32 11.39
CA LEU A 242 21.38 -18.05 12.35
C LEU A 242 22.31 -19.26 12.42
N THR A 243 23.59 -19.06 12.15
CA THR A 243 24.62 -20.12 12.17
C THR A 243 25.69 -19.76 13.19
N HIS A 244 26.00 -20.66 14.12
CA HIS A 244 27.02 -20.40 15.13
C HIS A 244 28.40 -20.75 14.58
N LEU A 245 29.34 -19.81 14.60
CA LEU A 245 30.65 -19.98 13.96
C LEU A 245 31.50 -21.10 14.59
N GLY A 246 31.26 -21.43 15.86
CA GLY A 246 32.00 -22.47 16.58
C GLY A 246 31.44 -23.90 16.47
N THR A 247 30.19 -24.07 16.06
CA THR A 247 29.52 -25.39 16.09
C THR A 247 28.76 -25.77 14.82
N GLY A 248 28.61 -24.83 13.87
CA GLY A 248 27.70 -24.98 12.73
C GLY A 248 26.29 -24.63 13.15
#